data_AF-B4JQQ5-F1
#
_entry.id   AF-B4JQQ5-F1
#
_cell.length_a   1.000
_cell.length_b   1.000
_cell.length_c   1.000
_cell.angle_alpha   90.00
_cell.angle_beta   90.00
_cell.angle_gamma   90.00
#
_symmetry.space_group_name_H-M   'P 1'
#
loop_
_entity.id
_entity.type
_entity.pdbx_description
1 polymer ?
#
loop_
_entity_poly.entity_id
_entity_poly.type
_entity_poly.pdbx_seq_one_letter_code
_entity_poly.pdbx_strand_id
1 'polypeptide(L)'
;MHFSKIFGVLCLGLIAVCNAAIERVDDSDLIHILTGKGDVVALFTKTGCAACVEYENVVGKIQSELRQTLGATVVQAHNSNLIHIYDPSREPALLYFRRGIPILYHGAVNEEEIVQFFGENREPGVKELSDDNFEHLTQASTGATTGDWFIFFYSAECVLCQRLYAVWEAVGGTLRRKINVARMNSLTAGMGTAQRLKIAEAPEFVFLRLGKLYRYPLKDYTPKAFIEFVEDGYLRNTQPEDVPKPSSLIDELSFEHLMDYIRNSGTLPLAVVGTFAVLFLFYVVKSLFKPSEKKKNITKKDK
;
A
#
# COMPACT_ATOMS: atom_id res chain seq x y z
N MET A 1 -8.65 40.87 68.61
CA MET A 1 -8.06 39.52 68.40
C MET A 1 -9.24 38.54 68.39
N HIS A 2 -9.63 37.79 67.37
CA HIS A 2 -9.02 37.34 66.13
C HIS A 2 -10.11 37.30 65.05
N PHE A 3 -9.94 38.10 63.99
CA PHE A 3 -10.60 37.90 62.70
C PHE A 3 -9.64 37.03 61.88
N SER A 4 -9.88 35.72 61.76
CA SER A 4 -9.21 34.91 60.73
C SER A 4 -9.83 33.53 60.59
N LYS A 5 -9.90 33.09 59.33
CA LYS A 5 -10.08 31.71 58.84
C LYS A 5 -11.50 31.20 58.62
N ILE A 6 -12.18 31.82 57.65
CA ILE A 6 -13.02 31.07 56.69
C ILE A 6 -12.71 31.62 55.29
N PHE A 7 -11.61 31.14 54.70
CA PHE A 7 -11.34 31.30 53.27
C PHE A 7 -10.72 29.98 52.80
N GLY A 8 -11.53 28.92 52.84
CA GLY A 8 -11.24 27.65 52.20
C GLY A 8 -11.63 27.77 50.74
N VAL A 9 -10.64 27.99 49.89
CA VAL A 9 -10.73 28.07 48.44
C VAL A 9 -11.40 26.80 47.91
N LEU A 10 -12.69 26.91 47.56
CA LEU A 10 -13.40 25.96 46.73
C LEU A 10 -13.34 26.46 45.29
N CYS A 11 -12.16 26.46 44.69
CA CYS A 11 -11.99 26.56 43.24
C CYS A 11 -11.86 25.14 42.67
N LEU A 12 -12.94 24.37 42.81
CA LEU A 12 -13.16 23.11 42.09
C LEU A 12 -14.47 23.31 41.33
N GLY A 13 -14.37 23.45 40.02
CA GLY A 13 -15.54 23.54 39.16
C GLY A 13 -15.55 24.80 38.31
N LEU A 14 -14.71 24.80 37.29
CA LEU A 14 -14.96 25.39 35.98
C LEU A 14 -13.79 24.93 35.10
N ILE A 15 -13.83 23.66 34.69
CA ILE A 15 -13.26 23.33 33.38
C ILE A 15 -14.18 24.09 32.43
N ALA A 16 -13.78 25.32 32.10
CA ALA A 16 -14.34 26.01 30.97
C ALA A 16 -14.01 25.11 29.77
N VAL A 17 -15.01 24.36 29.31
CA VAL A 17 -15.02 23.88 27.93
C VAL A 17 -15.17 25.16 27.11
N CYS A 18 -14.05 25.84 26.91
CA CYS A 18 -13.92 26.85 25.89
C CYS A 18 -14.24 26.11 24.60
N ASN A 19 -15.40 26.38 24.03
CA ASN A 19 -15.74 25.97 22.68
C ASN A 19 -14.79 26.77 21.77
N ALA A 20 -13.54 26.32 21.70
CA ALA A 20 -12.47 27.02 21.03
C ALA A 20 -12.72 26.86 19.54
N ALA A 21 -12.97 27.97 18.86
CA ALA A 21 -13.02 27.99 17.41
C ALA A 21 -11.71 27.38 16.87
N ILE A 22 -11.83 26.55 15.82
CA ILE A 22 -10.68 25.94 15.17
C ILE A 22 -9.77 27.06 14.63
N GLU A 23 -8.46 26.92 14.83
CA GLU A 23 -7.48 27.89 14.37
C GLU A 23 -7.51 27.98 12.85
N ARG A 24 -7.79 29.17 12.31
CA ARG A 24 -7.84 29.40 10.86
C ARG A 24 -6.45 29.76 10.34
N VAL A 25 -6.05 29.12 9.25
CA VAL A 25 -4.76 29.31 8.59
C VAL A 25 -4.94 29.61 7.11
N ASP A 26 -4.03 30.39 6.54
CA ASP A 26 -3.96 30.61 5.10
C ASP A 26 -3.11 29.54 4.40
N ASP A 27 -2.97 29.62 3.07
CA ASP A 27 -2.23 28.63 2.28
C ASP A 27 -0.74 28.58 2.66
N SER A 28 -0.11 29.72 2.96
CA SER A 28 1.30 29.78 3.35
C SER A 28 1.55 29.16 4.71
N ASP A 29 0.72 29.51 5.69
CA ASP A 29 0.80 28.98 7.05
C ASP A 29 0.48 27.49 7.07
N LEU A 30 -0.52 27.05 6.29
CA LEU A 30 -0.84 25.64 6.14
C LEU A 30 0.36 24.86 5.58
N ILE A 31 1.01 25.33 4.52
CA ILE A 31 2.23 24.68 3.98
C ILE A 31 3.31 24.60 5.06
N HIS A 32 3.58 25.70 5.76
CA HIS A 32 4.58 25.72 6.82
C HIS A 32 4.29 24.67 7.90
N ILE A 33 3.03 24.59 8.36
CA ILE A 33 2.58 23.62 9.37
C ILE A 33 2.72 22.17 8.84
N LEU A 34 2.32 21.92 7.59
CA LEU A 34 2.40 20.59 6.97
C LEU A 34 3.84 20.12 6.71
N THR A 35 4.78 21.04 6.47
CA THR A 35 6.21 20.74 6.33
C THR A 35 6.93 20.53 7.66
N GLY A 36 6.26 20.83 8.78
CA GLY A 36 6.76 20.59 10.12
C GLY A 36 6.88 19.10 10.46
N LYS A 37 7.45 18.80 11.64
CA LYS A 37 7.60 17.42 12.15
C LYS A 37 6.36 16.89 12.88
N GLY A 38 5.31 17.70 12.97
CA GLY A 38 4.09 17.38 13.72
C GLY A 38 3.01 16.75 12.86
N ASP A 39 2.12 16.04 13.54
CA ASP A 39 0.88 15.55 12.96
C ASP A 39 -0.14 16.68 12.89
N VAL A 40 -0.93 16.74 11.82
CA VAL A 40 -1.85 17.85 11.56
C VAL A 40 -3.19 17.32 11.09
N VAL A 41 -4.28 17.76 11.70
CA VAL A 41 -5.63 17.56 11.19
C VAL A 41 -6.08 18.87 10.56
N ALA A 42 -6.30 18.88 9.25
CA ALA A 42 -6.73 20.06 8.51
C ALA A 42 -8.15 19.87 8.02
N LEU A 43 -9.03 20.80 8.39
CA LEU A 43 -10.39 20.91 7.87
C LEU A 43 -10.41 21.97 6.76
N PHE A 44 -10.70 21.55 5.53
CA PHE A 44 -10.88 22.43 4.38
C PHE A 44 -12.35 22.82 4.25
N THR A 45 -12.64 24.12 4.26
CA THR A 45 -13.99 24.65 4.09
C THR A 45 -14.04 25.75 3.05
N LYS A 46 -15.25 26.07 2.57
CA LYS A 46 -15.48 27.16 1.61
C LYS A 46 -16.67 28.03 2.01
N THR A 47 -16.71 29.24 1.49
CA THR A 47 -17.84 30.16 1.69
C THR A 47 -19.13 29.61 1.04
N GLY A 48 -20.28 29.77 1.71
CA GLY A 48 -21.59 29.33 1.18
C GLY A 48 -21.83 27.82 1.22
N CYS A 49 -21.11 27.08 2.07
CA CYS A 49 -21.17 25.63 2.18
C CYS A 49 -21.92 25.20 3.44
N ALA A 50 -23.12 24.64 3.29
CA ALA A 50 -23.93 24.16 4.42
C ALA A 50 -23.28 22.96 5.14
N ALA A 51 -22.76 21.98 4.39
CA ALA A 51 -22.08 20.82 4.95
C ALA A 51 -20.81 21.20 5.75
N CYS A 52 -20.14 22.28 5.38
CA CYS A 52 -18.94 22.75 6.09
C CYS A 52 -19.25 23.14 7.54
N VAL A 53 -20.44 23.68 7.82
CA VAL A 53 -20.88 24.03 9.17
C VAL A 53 -20.99 22.78 10.05
N GLU A 54 -21.47 21.67 9.49
CA GLU A 54 -21.54 20.39 10.20
C GLU A 54 -20.14 19.89 10.59
N TYR A 55 -19.20 19.87 9.64
CA TYR A 55 -17.81 19.52 9.91
C TYR A 55 -17.16 20.44 10.95
N GLU A 56 -17.35 21.77 10.84
CA GLU A 56 -16.81 22.74 11.79
C GLU A 56 -17.32 22.48 13.22
N ASN A 57 -18.60 22.17 13.37
CA ASN A 57 -19.21 21.87 14.66
C ASN A 57 -18.65 20.57 15.26
N VAL A 58 -18.59 19.49 14.47
CA VAL A 58 -18.11 18.18 14.95
C VAL A 58 -16.62 18.25 15.27
N VAL A 59 -15.79 18.77 14.35
CA VAL A 59 -14.33 18.91 14.54
C VAL A 59 -14.00 19.85 15.69
N GLY A 60 -14.78 20.91 15.90
CA GLY A 60 -14.62 21.82 17.03
C GLY A 60 -14.77 21.12 18.38
N LYS A 61 -15.71 20.18 18.52
CA LYS A 61 -15.93 19.42 19.74
C LYS A 61 -14.81 18.40 20.01
N ILE A 62 -14.40 17.65 18.99
CA ILE A 62 -13.37 16.61 19.13
C ILE A 62 -11.94 17.17 19.10
N GLN A 63 -11.76 18.49 18.95
CA GLN A 63 -10.44 19.11 18.81
C GLN A 63 -9.48 18.74 19.95
N SER A 64 -9.96 18.72 21.19
CA SER A 64 -9.16 18.32 22.37
C SER A 64 -8.80 16.84 22.34
N GLU A 65 -9.72 15.98 21.91
CA GLU A 65 -9.50 14.54 21.83
C GLU A 65 -8.49 14.20 20.72
N LEU A 66 -8.60 14.81 19.55
CA LEU A 66 -7.63 14.65 18.47
C LEU A 66 -6.22 15.09 18.91
N ARG A 67 -6.10 16.20 19.64
CA ARG A 67 -4.83 16.66 20.21
C ARG A 67 -4.25 15.65 21.22
N GLN A 68 -5.08 15.08 22.10
CA GLN A 68 -4.62 14.14 23.13
C GLN A 68 -4.27 12.76 22.56
N THR A 69 -5.12 12.23 21.68
CA THR A 69 -5.01 10.87 21.14
C THR A 69 -3.97 10.77 20.03
N LEU A 70 -3.94 11.77 19.13
CA LEU A 70 -3.04 11.77 17.97
C LEU A 70 -1.77 12.60 18.21
N GLY A 71 -1.80 13.56 19.13
CA GLY A 71 -0.76 14.59 19.22
C GLY A 71 -0.83 15.58 18.06
N ALA A 72 -1.97 15.65 17.37
CA ALA A 72 -2.11 16.41 16.14
C ALA A 72 -2.56 17.86 16.39
N THR A 73 -2.01 18.80 15.62
CA THR A 73 -2.50 20.18 15.58
C THR A 73 -3.73 20.25 14.70
N VAL A 74 -4.83 20.82 15.19
CA VAL A 74 -6.09 20.90 14.44
C VAL A 74 -6.27 22.32 13.89
N VAL A 75 -6.32 22.45 12.58
CA VAL A 75 -6.42 23.73 11.85
C VAL A 75 -7.57 23.72 10.84
N GLN A 76 -8.03 24.91 10.47
CA GLN A 76 -9.04 25.15 9.45
C GLN A 76 -8.43 25.95 8.30
N ALA A 77 -8.51 25.43 7.09
CA ALA A 77 -8.11 26.11 5.86
C ALA A 77 -9.37 26.53 5.08
N HIS A 78 -9.64 27.84 5.02
CA HIS A 78 -10.86 28.38 4.42
C HIS A 78 -10.60 28.95 3.02
N ASN A 79 -11.35 28.48 2.01
CA ASN A 79 -11.15 28.79 0.58
C ASN A 79 -9.70 28.53 0.11
N SER A 80 -9.06 27.48 0.63
CA SER A 80 -7.67 27.15 0.32
C SER A 80 -7.55 26.48 -1.04
N ASN A 81 -6.58 26.91 -1.86
CA ASN A 81 -6.34 26.27 -3.15
C ASN A 81 -5.67 24.89 -3.04
N LEU A 82 -5.11 24.59 -1.86
CA LEU A 82 -4.39 23.33 -1.61
C LEU A 82 -5.32 22.12 -1.63
N ILE A 83 -6.63 22.30 -1.43
CA ILE A 83 -7.59 21.20 -1.51
C ILE A 83 -7.53 20.48 -2.86
N HIS A 84 -7.21 21.21 -3.94
CA HIS A 84 -7.09 20.64 -5.28
C HIS A 84 -5.97 19.61 -5.41
N ILE A 85 -5.07 19.52 -4.44
CA ILE A 85 -3.97 18.55 -4.40
C ILE A 85 -4.35 17.33 -3.54
N TYR A 86 -5.34 17.45 -2.66
CA TYR A 86 -5.62 16.43 -1.65
C TYR A 86 -6.98 15.75 -1.79
N ASP A 87 -7.97 16.38 -2.41
CA ASP A 87 -9.28 15.76 -2.63
C ASP A 87 -9.88 16.13 -4.00
N PRO A 88 -10.19 15.15 -4.88
CA PRO A 88 -10.90 15.41 -6.12
C PRO A 88 -12.34 15.92 -5.92
N SER A 89 -12.99 15.60 -4.79
CA SER A 89 -14.39 15.93 -4.48
C SER A 89 -14.58 17.35 -3.95
N ARG A 90 -13.48 18.06 -3.63
CA ARG A 90 -13.42 19.41 -3.07
C ARG A 90 -14.11 19.53 -1.69
N GLU A 91 -14.23 20.76 -1.20
CA GLU A 91 -14.71 21.06 0.16
C GLU A 91 -16.20 20.75 0.36
N PRO A 92 -16.59 20.25 1.55
CA PRO A 92 -15.75 20.07 2.74
C PRO A 92 -14.85 18.82 2.68
N ALA A 93 -13.63 18.93 3.18
CA ALA A 93 -12.72 17.79 3.29
C ALA A 93 -11.96 17.83 4.62
N LEU A 94 -11.85 16.68 5.27
CA LEU A 94 -11.12 16.53 6.52
C LEU A 94 -9.94 15.59 6.29
N LEU A 95 -8.73 16.10 6.50
CA LEU A 95 -7.50 15.37 6.28
C LEU A 95 -6.69 15.25 7.56
N TYR A 96 -6.08 14.09 7.76
CA TYR A 96 -5.07 13.86 8.78
C TYR A 96 -3.72 13.62 8.10
N PHE A 97 -2.77 14.51 8.36
CA PHE A 97 -1.40 14.42 7.88
C PHE A 97 -0.53 13.77 8.96
N ARG A 98 -0.04 12.58 8.64
CA ARG A 98 0.80 11.77 9.54
C ARG A 98 2.22 11.84 9.03
N ARG A 99 3.07 12.65 9.68
CA ARG A 99 4.44 12.92 9.19
C ARG A 99 4.47 13.35 7.71
N GLY A 100 3.51 14.19 7.32
CA GLY A 100 3.36 14.66 5.94
C GLY A 100 2.60 13.73 4.99
N ILE A 101 2.19 12.53 5.39
CA ILE A 101 1.39 11.61 4.55
C ILE A 101 -0.10 11.84 4.84
N PRO A 102 -0.86 12.40 3.88
CA PRO A 102 -2.27 12.72 4.07
C PRO A 102 -3.15 11.47 4.01
N ILE A 103 -4.17 11.40 4.86
CA ILE A 103 -5.31 10.48 4.70
C ILE A 103 -6.60 11.29 4.69
N LEU A 104 -7.45 11.03 3.71
CA LEU A 104 -8.77 11.64 3.59
C LEU A 104 -9.78 10.89 4.48
N TYR A 105 -10.59 11.62 5.24
CA TYR A 105 -11.75 11.06 5.92
C TYR A 105 -12.94 10.97 4.95
N HIS A 106 -13.59 9.80 4.88
CA HIS A 106 -14.70 9.53 3.96
C HIS A 106 -15.93 8.90 4.63
N GLY A 107 -15.91 8.77 5.96
CA GLY A 107 -16.99 8.21 6.77
C GLY A 107 -18.09 9.22 7.09
N ALA A 108 -19.02 8.84 7.98
CA ALA A 108 -20.09 9.74 8.41
C ALA A 108 -19.58 10.81 9.38
N VAL A 109 -20.11 12.03 9.29
CA VAL A 109 -19.61 13.17 10.08
C VAL A 109 -20.11 13.10 11.53
N ASN A 110 -19.48 12.24 12.33
CA ASN A 110 -19.74 12.11 13.77
C ASN A 110 -18.44 12.01 14.57
N GLU A 111 -18.55 12.30 15.87
CA GLU A 111 -17.40 12.50 16.77
C GLU A 111 -16.58 11.21 16.91
N GLU A 112 -17.27 10.10 17.20
CA GLU A 112 -16.65 8.80 17.49
C GLU A 112 -15.96 8.21 16.26
N GLU A 113 -16.61 8.24 15.10
CA GLU A 113 -16.08 7.63 13.87
C GLU A 113 -14.84 8.37 13.35
N ILE A 114 -14.81 9.70 13.44
CA ILE A 114 -13.63 10.49 13.04
C ILE A 114 -12.44 10.17 13.93
N VAL A 115 -12.63 10.20 15.25
CA VAL A 115 -11.56 9.91 16.22
C VAL A 115 -11.07 8.49 16.05
N GLN A 116 -11.97 7.52 15.93
CA GLN A 116 -11.61 6.12 15.72
C GLN A 116 -10.84 5.93 14.42
N PHE A 117 -11.33 6.47 13.30
CA PHE A 117 -10.69 6.31 12.00
C PHE A 117 -9.26 6.86 12.00
N PHE A 118 -9.05 8.07 12.51
CA PHE A 118 -7.70 8.63 12.60
C PHE A 118 -6.83 7.92 13.64
N GLY A 119 -7.39 7.50 14.77
CA GLY A 119 -6.70 6.73 15.80
C GLY A 119 -6.20 5.38 15.32
N GLU A 120 -6.98 4.69 14.49
CA GLU A 120 -6.58 3.42 13.88
C GLU A 120 -5.55 3.59 12.76
N ASN A 121 -5.51 4.77 12.14
CA ASN A 121 -4.69 5.07 10.97
C ASN A 121 -3.54 6.04 11.25
N ARG A 122 -2.97 6.02 12.47
CA ARG A 122 -1.79 6.83 12.83
C ARG A 122 -0.55 6.54 12.00
N GLU A 123 -0.36 5.27 11.62
CA GLU A 123 0.70 4.86 10.70
C GLU A 123 0.13 4.69 9.29
N PRO A 124 0.86 5.15 8.24
CA PRO A 124 0.48 4.88 6.86
C PRO A 124 0.35 3.39 6.59
N GLY A 125 -0.77 2.99 5.98
CA GLY A 125 -1.08 1.60 5.66
C GLY A 125 -0.60 1.16 4.29
N VAL A 126 -0.49 2.10 3.34
CA VAL A 126 -0.15 1.81 1.94
C VAL A 126 1.33 1.44 1.81
N LYS A 127 1.61 0.33 1.13
CA LYS A 127 2.97 -0.14 0.84
C LYS A 127 3.50 0.44 -0.47
N GLU A 128 4.77 0.86 -0.48
CA GLU A 128 5.45 1.19 -1.72
C GLU A 128 6.05 -0.09 -2.33
N LEU A 129 5.66 -0.38 -3.57
CA LEU A 129 6.20 -1.52 -4.32
C LEU A 129 7.20 -1.04 -5.37
N SER A 130 8.10 -1.95 -5.73
CA SER A 130 9.09 -1.82 -6.80
C SER A 130 9.27 -3.18 -7.47
N ASP A 131 10.00 -3.20 -8.58
CA ASP A 131 10.37 -4.44 -9.27
C ASP A 131 11.10 -5.43 -8.35
N ASP A 132 11.91 -4.91 -7.42
CA ASP A 132 12.68 -5.73 -6.47
C ASP A 132 11.81 -6.42 -5.40
N ASN A 133 10.72 -5.79 -4.99
CA ASN A 133 9.93 -6.25 -3.84
C ASN A 133 8.55 -6.81 -4.22
N PHE A 134 8.07 -6.56 -5.45
CA PHE A 134 6.71 -6.91 -5.86
C PHE A 134 6.44 -8.41 -5.71
N GLU A 135 7.26 -9.28 -6.31
CA GLU A 135 7.04 -10.73 -6.24
C GLU A 135 7.25 -11.26 -4.82
N HIS A 136 8.20 -10.69 -4.08
CA HIS A 136 8.48 -11.11 -2.72
C HIS A 136 7.30 -10.82 -1.78
N LEU A 137 6.70 -9.63 -1.90
CA LEU A 137 5.62 -9.18 -1.03
C LEU A 137 4.25 -9.69 -1.46
N THR A 138 3.98 -9.75 -2.76
CA THR A 138 2.66 -10.12 -3.28
C THR A 138 2.50 -11.61 -3.54
N GLN A 139 3.62 -12.29 -3.84
CA GLN A 139 3.64 -13.66 -4.36
C GLN A 139 2.62 -13.87 -5.50
N ALA A 140 2.39 -12.83 -6.31
CA ALA A 140 1.30 -12.78 -7.27
C ALA A 140 1.39 -13.90 -8.31
N SER A 141 2.61 -14.29 -8.69
CA SER A 141 2.85 -15.35 -9.68
C SER A 141 3.00 -16.77 -9.11
N THR A 142 3.19 -16.91 -7.78
CA THR A 142 3.56 -18.18 -7.12
C THR A 142 2.51 -18.71 -6.14
N GLY A 143 1.31 -18.14 -6.13
CA GLY A 143 0.16 -18.67 -5.39
C GLY A 143 -0.57 -17.67 -4.49
N ALA A 144 -0.14 -16.40 -4.46
CA ALA A 144 -0.80 -15.31 -3.73
C ALA A 144 -1.00 -15.60 -2.22
N THR A 145 -0.01 -16.23 -1.56
CA THR A 145 -0.18 -16.70 -0.17
C THR A 145 -0.13 -15.58 0.87
N THR A 146 0.26 -14.37 0.48
CA THR A 146 0.31 -13.17 1.34
C THR A 146 -1.03 -12.43 1.45
N GLY A 147 -2.10 -13.00 0.88
CA GLY A 147 -3.42 -12.39 0.79
C GLY A 147 -3.59 -11.55 -0.47
N ASP A 148 -4.75 -10.92 -0.57
CA ASP A 148 -5.14 -10.12 -1.73
C ASP A 148 -4.45 -8.74 -1.70
N TRP A 149 -4.13 -8.21 -2.88
CA TRP A 149 -3.42 -6.93 -3.03
C TRP A 149 -4.19 -5.99 -3.94
N PHE A 150 -4.40 -4.75 -3.51
CA PHE A 150 -4.93 -3.68 -4.34
C PHE A 150 -3.86 -2.61 -4.58
N ILE A 151 -3.50 -2.40 -5.84
CA ILE A 151 -2.28 -1.70 -6.23
C ILE A 151 -2.61 -0.53 -7.13
N PHE A 152 -2.16 0.65 -6.73
CA PHE A 152 -2.22 1.88 -7.51
C PHE A 152 -0.90 2.10 -8.27
N PHE A 153 -0.94 1.95 -9.59
CA PHE A 153 0.16 2.32 -10.48
C PHE A 153 0.08 3.81 -10.78
N TYR A 154 1.10 4.55 -10.34
CA TYR A 154 1.20 5.99 -10.51
C TYR A 154 2.42 6.39 -11.36
N SER A 155 2.51 7.67 -11.69
CA SER A 155 3.71 8.31 -12.26
C SER A 155 3.94 9.65 -11.56
N ALA A 156 5.21 10.08 -11.48
CA ALA A 156 5.57 11.38 -10.91
C ALA A 156 5.06 12.57 -11.74
N GLU A 157 4.90 12.37 -13.05
CA GLU A 157 4.43 13.38 -14.02
C GLU A 157 2.89 13.50 -14.04
N CYS A 158 2.19 12.57 -13.40
CA CYS A 158 0.74 12.48 -13.40
C CYS A 158 0.12 13.35 -12.30
N VAL A 159 -0.43 14.51 -12.68
CA VAL A 159 -1.10 15.44 -11.74
C VAL A 159 -2.29 14.78 -11.04
N LEU A 160 -3.10 14.01 -11.77
CA LEU A 160 -4.23 13.29 -11.17
C LEU A 160 -3.75 12.29 -10.11
N CYS A 161 -2.61 11.64 -10.32
CA CYS A 161 -2.06 10.66 -9.39
C CYS A 161 -1.68 11.31 -8.06
N GLN A 162 -1.09 12.50 -8.09
CA GLN A 162 -0.77 13.28 -6.88
C GLN A 162 -2.04 13.60 -6.08
N ARG A 163 -3.14 13.94 -6.77
CA ARG A 163 -4.46 14.22 -6.15
C ARG A 163 -5.09 13.02 -5.48
N LEU A 164 -4.72 11.82 -5.91
CA LEU A 164 -5.28 10.57 -5.41
C LEU A 164 -4.51 10.00 -4.22
N TYR A 165 -3.41 10.60 -3.77
CA TYR A 165 -2.65 10.06 -2.64
C TYR A 165 -3.44 10.02 -1.34
N ALA A 166 -4.14 11.09 -0.96
CA ALA A 166 -4.91 11.09 0.28
C ALA A 166 -6.13 10.14 0.21
N VAL A 167 -6.76 10.06 -0.96
CA VAL A 167 -7.83 9.11 -1.28
C VAL A 167 -7.31 7.67 -1.16
N TRP A 168 -6.15 7.38 -1.74
CA TRP A 168 -5.58 6.04 -1.75
C TRP A 168 -5.14 5.60 -0.35
N GLU A 169 -4.61 6.53 0.45
CA GLU A 169 -4.37 6.32 1.88
C GLU A 169 -5.67 6.03 2.64
N ALA A 170 -6.78 6.66 2.27
CA ALA A 170 -8.09 6.38 2.87
C ALA A 170 -8.57 4.96 2.56
N VAL A 171 -8.42 4.52 1.32
CA VAL A 171 -8.68 3.13 0.89
C VAL A 171 -7.80 2.16 1.69
N GLY A 172 -6.51 2.44 1.79
CA GLY A 172 -5.56 1.64 2.59
C GLY A 172 -5.92 1.58 4.08
N GLY A 173 -6.38 2.70 4.64
CA GLY A 173 -6.79 2.77 6.04
C GLY A 173 -8.08 1.99 6.34
N THR A 174 -9.06 2.03 5.43
CA THR A 174 -10.33 1.31 5.60
C THR A 174 -10.21 -0.19 5.33
N LEU A 175 -9.43 -0.58 4.32
CA LEU A 175 -9.21 -1.99 3.99
C LEU A 175 -8.14 -2.66 4.86
N ARG A 176 -7.58 -1.93 5.83
CA ARG A 176 -6.55 -2.41 6.72
C ARG A 176 -6.96 -3.73 7.37
N ARG A 177 -6.04 -4.69 7.40
CA ARG A 177 -6.23 -6.08 7.91
C ARG A 177 -7.14 -6.97 7.06
N LYS A 178 -7.80 -6.45 6.03
CA LYS A 178 -8.61 -7.24 5.08
C LYS A 178 -7.86 -7.47 3.77
N ILE A 179 -7.30 -6.41 3.19
CA ILE A 179 -6.62 -6.41 1.89
C ILE A 179 -5.35 -5.59 2.02
N ASN A 180 -4.26 -6.05 1.40
CA ASN A 180 -3.02 -5.29 1.33
C ASN A 180 -3.17 -4.18 0.28
N VAL A 181 -2.99 -2.92 0.67
CA VAL A 181 -3.06 -1.79 -0.26
C VAL A 181 -1.67 -1.26 -0.54
N ALA A 182 -1.36 -1.02 -1.80
CA ALA A 182 -0.05 -0.63 -2.25
C ALA A 182 -0.10 0.40 -3.37
N ARG A 183 1.04 1.05 -3.62
CA ARG A 183 1.26 1.91 -4.79
C ARG A 183 2.63 1.63 -5.39
N MET A 184 2.77 1.92 -6.68
CA MET A 184 4.00 1.65 -7.44
C MET A 184 4.19 2.69 -8.55
N ASN A 185 5.39 3.24 -8.67
CA ASN A 185 5.72 4.13 -9.77
C ASN A 185 6.00 3.32 -11.05
N SER A 186 5.09 3.41 -12.02
CA SER A 186 5.10 2.68 -13.28
C SER A 186 6.20 3.11 -14.27
N LEU A 187 6.80 4.30 -14.09
CA LEU A 187 7.83 4.82 -14.99
C LEU A 187 9.25 4.76 -14.40
N THR A 188 9.40 4.36 -13.14
CA THR A 188 10.72 4.30 -12.48
C THR A 188 10.92 2.96 -11.77
N ALA A 189 10.74 2.91 -10.46
CA ALA A 189 11.06 1.75 -9.63
C ALA A 189 10.23 0.48 -9.93
N GLY A 190 9.10 0.60 -10.63
CA GLY A 190 8.20 -0.51 -10.98
C GLY A 190 8.01 -0.71 -12.48
N MET A 191 8.93 -0.21 -13.31
CA MET A 191 8.77 -0.22 -14.78
C MET A 191 8.66 -1.65 -15.35
N GLY A 192 9.48 -2.58 -14.88
CA GLY A 192 9.46 -3.97 -15.37
C GLY A 192 8.16 -4.69 -15.00
N THR A 193 7.67 -4.47 -13.78
CA THR A 193 6.38 -5.01 -13.32
C THR A 193 5.22 -4.36 -14.05
N ALA A 194 5.23 -3.04 -14.23
CA ALA A 194 4.22 -2.33 -15.01
C ALA A 194 4.15 -2.87 -16.45
N GLN A 195 5.30 -3.03 -17.12
CA GLN A 195 5.36 -3.59 -18.47
C GLN A 195 4.81 -5.02 -18.50
N ARG A 196 5.22 -5.87 -17.55
CA ARG A 196 4.76 -7.25 -17.43
C ARG A 196 3.25 -7.36 -17.22
N LEU A 197 2.69 -6.52 -16.36
CA LEU A 197 1.25 -6.44 -16.09
C LEU A 197 0.48 -5.60 -17.14
N LYS A 198 1.15 -5.16 -18.22
CA LYS A 198 0.58 -4.37 -19.31
C LYS A 198 -0.08 -3.07 -18.83
N ILE A 199 0.54 -2.40 -17.87
CA ILE A 199 0.15 -1.07 -17.40
C ILE A 199 0.70 -0.05 -18.41
N ALA A 200 -0.18 0.53 -19.21
CA ALA A 200 0.21 1.45 -20.29
C ALA A 200 0.26 2.91 -19.82
N GLU A 201 -0.68 3.32 -18.99
CA GLU A 201 -0.86 4.70 -18.54
C GLU A 201 -1.15 4.76 -17.04
N ALA A 202 -0.84 5.90 -16.43
CA ALA A 202 -1.16 6.17 -15.03
C ALA A 202 -2.21 7.31 -14.95
N PRO A 203 -3.14 7.28 -13.98
CA PRO A 203 -3.30 6.27 -12.94
C PRO A 203 -3.98 4.99 -13.43
N GLU A 204 -3.50 3.83 -12.98
CA GLU A 204 -4.14 2.52 -13.20
C GLU A 204 -4.23 1.76 -11.87
N PHE A 205 -5.33 1.04 -11.64
CA PHE A 205 -5.57 0.32 -10.39
C PHE A 205 -5.83 -1.16 -10.66
N VAL A 206 -5.07 -2.01 -9.98
CA VAL A 206 -5.10 -3.46 -10.17
C VAL A 206 -5.35 -4.17 -8.86
N PHE A 207 -6.37 -5.02 -8.85
CA PHE A 207 -6.64 -5.93 -7.75
C PHE A 207 -6.14 -7.33 -8.09
N LEU A 208 -5.29 -7.89 -7.23
CA LEU A 208 -4.73 -9.23 -7.33
C LEU A 208 -5.39 -10.11 -6.29
N ARG A 209 -6.07 -11.15 -6.76
CA ARG A 209 -6.78 -12.10 -5.90
C ARG A 209 -6.76 -13.50 -6.50
N LEU A 210 -6.32 -14.48 -5.71
CA LEU A 210 -6.27 -15.90 -6.09
C LEU A 210 -5.53 -16.14 -7.43
N GLY A 211 -4.40 -15.46 -7.65
CA GLY A 211 -3.60 -15.58 -8.87
C GLY A 211 -4.23 -14.93 -10.12
N LYS A 212 -5.34 -14.20 -9.95
CA LYS A 212 -5.99 -13.42 -11.00
C LYS A 212 -5.77 -11.94 -10.80
N LEU A 213 -5.70 -11.24 -11.92
CA LEU A 213 -5.59 -9.79 -12.03
C LEU A 213 -6.94 -9.23 -12.49
N TYR A 214 -7.44 -8.22 -11.76
CA TYR A 214 -8.67 -7.51 -12.06
C TYR A 214 -8.37 -6.00 -12.16
N ARG A 215 -8.71 -5.38 -13.29
CA ARG A 215 -8.47 -3.94 -13.53
C ARG A 215 -9.66 -3.11 -13.09
N TYR A 216 -9.43 -2.03 -12.37
CA TYR A 216 -10.51 -1.12 -11.99
C TYR A 216 -11.05 -0.36 -13.23
N PRO A 217 -12.33 -0.55 -13.63
CA PRO A 217 -12.83 -0.01 -14.89
C PRO A 217 -13.52 1.36 -14.74
N LEU A 218 -13.80 1.78 -13.51
CA LEU A 218 -14.59 2.97 -13.25
C LEU A 218 -13.72 4.23 -13.30
N LYS A 219 -14.35 5.36 -13.65
CA LYS A 219 -13.74 6.70 -13.56
C LYS A 219 -14.09 7.43 -12.27
N ASP A 220 -14.76 6.75 -11.35
CA ASP A 220 -15.00 7.23 -9.99
C ASP A 220 -13.77 6.91 -9.15
N TYR A 221 -13.14 7.92 -8.56
CA TYR A 221 -11.94 7.75 -7.73
C TYR A 221 -12.22 8.09 -6.26
N THR A 222 -13.47 7.97 -5.80
CA THR A 222 -13.79 8.10 -4.38
C THR A 222 -13.30 6.88 -3.59
N PRO A 223 -12.94 7.03 -2.29
CA PRO A 223 -12.57 5.89 -1.47
C PRO A 223 -13.65 4.80 -1.45
N LYS A 224 -14.93 5.22 -1.40
CA LYS A 224 -16.09 4.34 -1.43
C LYS A 224 -16.13 3.46 -2.69
N ALA A 225 -15.96 4.04 -3.88
CA ALA A 225 -16.00 3.28 -5.13
C ALA A 225 -14.88 2.24 -5.22
N PHE A 226 -13.69 2.59 -4.73
CA PHE A 226 -12.57 1.65 -4.62
C PHE A 226 -12.84 0.49 -3.66
N ILE A 227 -13.42 0.78 -2.49
CA ILE A 227 -13.77 -0.23 -1.48
C ILE A 227 -14.85 -1.18 -2.04
N GLU A 228 -15.93 -0.65 -2.62
CA GLU A 228 -17.00 -1.45 -3.22
C GLU A 228 -16.49 -2.35 -4.36
N PHE A 229 -15.49 -1.87 -5.10
CA PHE A 229 -14.87 -2.67 -6.16
C PHE A 229 -14.16 -3.91 -5.63
N VAL A 230 -13.32 -3.78 -4.61
CA VAL A 230 -12.54 -4.92 -4.09
C VAL A 230 -13.38 -5.88 -3.24
N GLU A 231 -14.47 -5.40 -2.64
CA GLU A 231 -15.40 -6.24 -1.89
C GLU A 231 -16.16 -7.18 -2.83
N ASP A 232 -16.86 -6.65 -3.84
CA ASP A 232 -17.69 -7.46 -4.74
C ASP A 232 -17.66 -7.00 -6.22
N GLY A 233 -17.32 -5.73 -6.48
CA GLY A 233 -17.44 -5.14 -7.82
C GLY A 233 -16.52 -5.78 -8.87
N TYR A 234 -15.37 -6.29 -8.47
CA TYR A 234 -14.38 -6.89 -9.38
C TYR A 234 -14.94 -8.10 -10.14
N LEU A 235 -15.85 -8.89 -9.54
CA LEU A 235 -16.48 -10.04 -10.18
C LEU A 235 -17.46 -9.66 -11.30
N ARG A 236 -18.10 -8.49 -11.18
CA ARG A 236 -19.15 -8.05 -12.11
C ARG A 236 -18.60 -7.21 -13.25
N ASN A 237 -17.57 -6.42 -12.96
CA ASN A 237 -17.17 -5.31 -13.81
C ASN A 237 -15.90 -5.58 -14.62
N THR A 238 -15.28 -6.76 -14.48
CA THR A 238 -13.96 -7.04 -15.08
C THR A 238 -13.85 -8.46 -15.60
N GLN A 239 -12.93 -8.67 -16.54
CA GLN A 239 -12.53 -10.01 -16.96
C GLN A 239 -11.26 -10.42 -16.21
N PRO A 240 -11.24 -11.58 -15.54
CA PRO A 240 -10.05 -12.03 -14.82
C PRO A 240 -8.93 -12.34 -15.80
N GLU A 241 -7.79 -11.67 -15.65
CA GLU A 241 -6.55 -11.98 -16.35
C GLU A 241 -5.68 -12.90 -15.48
N ASP A 242 -4.93 -13.81 -16.07
CA ASP A 242 -3.88 -14.54 -15.33
C ASP A 242 -2.72 -13.59 -15.03
N VAL A 243 -2.19 -13.64 -13.80
CA VAL A 243 -1.00 -12.85 -13.45
C VAL A 243 0.19 -13.36 -14.27
N PRO A 244 0.80 -12.53 -15.14
CA PRO A 244 1.95 -12.93 -15.93
C PRO A 244 3.14 -13.25 -15.04
N LYS A 245 3.71 -14.45 -15.22
CA LYS A 245 4.93 -14.85 -14.50
C LYS A 245 6.08 -13.92 -14.86
N PRO A 246 6.99 -13.63 -13.90
CA PRO A 246 8.21 -12.92 -14.23
C PRO A 246 8.99 -13.76 -15.26
N SER A 247 9.58 -13.09 -16.25
CA SER A 247 10.48 -13.74 -17.19
C SER A 247 11.71 -14.24 -16.41
N SER A 248 11.79 -15.55 -16.16
CA SER A 248 12.99 -16.14 -15.56
C SER A 248 14.00 -16.49 -16.64
N LEU A 249 15.30 -16.35 -16.35
CA LEU A 249 16.39 -16.77 -17.23
C LEU A 249 16.34 -18.27 -17.60
N ILE A 250 15.58 -19.07 -16.84
CA ILE A 250 15.41 -20.51 -17.06
C ILE A 250 14.25 -20.79 -18.04
N ASP A 251 13.23 -19.92 -18.09
CA ASP A 251 12.14 -20.03 -19.07
C ASP A 251 12.59 -19.69 -20.51
N GLU A 252 13.59 -18.81 -20.66
CA GLU A 252 14.26 -18.55 -21.93
C GLU A 252 15.11 -19.75 -22.40
N LEU A 253 15.61 -20.53 -21.44
CA LEU A 253 16.19 -21.87 -21.63
C LEU A 253 15.12 -22.97 -21.62
N SER A 254 13.88 -22.66 -22.04
CA SER A 254 12.83 -23.65 -22.17
C SER A 254 13.32 -24.80 -23.06
N PHE A 255 13.27 -26.00 -22.50
CA PHE A 255 13.66 -27.24 -23.16
C PHE A 255 12.97 -27.41 -24.52
N GLU A 256 11.79 -26.81 -24.71
CA GLU A 256 11.06 -26.76 -25.98
C GLU A 256 11.78 -25.97 -27.08
N HIS A 257 12.24 -24.74 -26.82
CA HIS A 257 13.01 -23.98 -27.82
C HIS A 257 14.34 -24.65 -28.14
N LEU A 258 15.00 -25.25 -27.14
CA LEU A 258 16.22 -26.03 -27.35
C LEU A 258 15.93 -27.27 -28.22
N MET A 259 14.84 -27.98 -27.96
CA MET A 259 14.44 -29.17 -28.72
C MET A 259 13.98 -28.84 -30.14
N ASP A 260 13.30 -27.72 -30.34
CA ASP A 260 12.92 -27.22 -31.66
C ASP A 260 14.14 -26.76 -32.46
N TYR A 261 15.11 -26.09 -31.83
CA TYR A 261 16.39 -25.76 -32.46
C TYR A 261 17.17 -27.02 -32.84
N ILE A 262 17.29 -28.01 -31.94
CA ILE A 262 18.01 -29.27 -32.22
C ILE A 262 17.33 -30.07 -33.34
N ARG A 263 15.99 -30.09 -33.38
CA ARG A 263 15.22 -30.77 -34.42
C ARG A 263 15.32 -30.07 -35.78
N ASN A 264 15.28 -28.74 -35.80
CA ASN A 264 15.30 -27.95 -37.04
C ASN A 264 16.72 -27.75 -37.61
N SER A 265 17.75 -27.67 -36.77
CA SER A 265 19.14 -27.49 -37.20
C SER A 265 19.83 -28.78 -37.66
N GLY A 266 19.17 -29.94 -37.57
CA GLY A 266 19.77 -31.23 -37.92
C GLY A 266 20.93 -31.67 -37.00
N THR A 267 21.10 -31.01 -35.85
CA THR A 267 22.21 -31.24 -34.90
C THR A 267 21.93 -32.32 -33.86
N LEU A 268 20.79 -33.00 -33.96
CA LEU A 268 20.38 -34.14 -33.13
C LEU A 268 21.50 -35.21 -32.92
N PRO A 269 22.26 -35.65 -33.94
CA PRO A 269 23.38 -36.57 -33.71
C PRO A 269 24.52 -35.96 -32.87
N LEU A 270 24.79 -34.66 -32.98
CA LEU A 270 25.83 -33.98 -32.18
C LEU A 270 25.41 -33.85 -30.72
N ALA A 271 24.14 -33.56 -30.45
CA ALA A 271 23.60 -33.51 -29.08
C ALA A 271 23.67 -34.87 -28.39
N VAL A 272 23.35 -35.95 -29.12
CA VAL A 272 23.45 -37.34 -28.64
C VAL A 272 24.91 -37.71 -28.35
N VAL A 273 25.84 -37.39 -29.25
CA VAL A 273 27.28 -37.61 -29.03
C VAL A 273 27.78 -36.82 -27.81
N GLY A 274 27.32 -35.57 -27.65
CA GLY A 274 27.63 -34.74 -26.48
C GLY A 274 27.12 -35.35 -25.17
N THR A 275 25.91 -35.89 -25.14
CA THR A 275 25.36 -36.57 -23.95
C THR A 275 26.12 -37.85 -23.64
N PHE A 276 26.45 -38.66 -24.64
CA PHE A 276 27.28 -39.85 -24.44
C PHE A 276 28.70 -39.52 -23.97
N ALA A 277 29.30 -38.44 -24.47
CA ALA A 277 30.61 -37.98 -24.02
C ALA A 277 30.59 -37.53 -22.55
N VAL A 278 29.55 -36.81 -22.12
CA VAL A 278 29.36 -36.39 -20.73
C VAL A 278 29.11 -37.59 -19.82
N LEU A 279 28.25 -38.53 -20.25
CA LEU A 279 27.99 -39.77 -19.50
C LEU A 279 29.24 -40.66 -19.43
N PHE A 280 30.04 -40.72 -20.49
CA PHE A 280 31.32 -41.42 -20.51
C PHE A 280 32.33 -40.76 -19.58
N LEU A 281 32.43 -39.42 -19.58
CA LEU A 281 33.24 -38.68 -18.61
C LEU A 281 32.78 -38.97 -17.17
N PHE A 282 31.48 -38.96 -16.92
CA PHE A 282 30.92 -39.29 -15.61
C PHE A 282 31.22 -40.73 -15.19
N TYR A 283 31.15 -41.67 -16.14
CA TYR A 283 31.51 -43.07 -15.93
C TYR A 283 33.01 -43.24 -15.65
N VAL A 284 33.87 -42.57 -16.42
CA VAL A 284 35.33 -42.59 -16.24
C VAL A 284 35.70 -41.99 -14.89
N VAL A 285 35.10 -40.86 -14.49
CA VAL A 285 35.28 -40.27 -13.16
C VAL A 285 34.82 -41.27 -12.08
N LYS A 286 33.63 -41.85 -12.20
CA LYS A 286 33.13 -42.85 -11.23
C LYS A 286 33.98 -44.13 -11.18
N SER A 287 34.58 -44.50 -12.30
CA SER A 287 35.49 -45.63 -12.44
C SER A 287 36.85 -45.36 -11.80
N LEU A 288 37.40 -44.15 -11.98
CA LEU A 288 38.66 -43.70 -11.37
C LEU A 288 38.51 -43.45 -9.86
N PHE A 289 37.33 -43.04 -9.42
CA PHE A 289 36.97 -42.84 -8.01
C PHE A 289 36.16 -44.02 -7.44
N LYS A 290 36.59 -45.27 -7.69
CA LYS A 290 36.08 -46.42 -6.91
C LYS A 290 36.57 -46.32 -5.46
N PRO A 291 35.69 -46.27 -4.45
CA PRO A 291 36.12 -46.34 -3.05
C PRO A 291 36.70 -47.72 -2.76
N SER A 292 37.92 -47.78 -2.22
CA SER A 292 38.54 -49.01 -1.73
C SER A 292 37.68 -49.67 -0.64
N GLU A 293 37.03 -50.79 -0.94
CA GLU A 293 36.38 -51.63 0.07
C GLU A 293 37.43 -52.18 1.05
N LYS A 294 37.37 -51.75 2.31
CA LYS A 294 38.10 -52.39 3.42
C LYS A 294 37.54 -53.80 3.63
N LYS A 295 38.35 -54.83 3.37
CA LYS A 295 38.09 -56.21 3.82
C LYS A 295 37.88 -56.24 5.34
N LYS A 296 36.66 -56.54 5.78
CA LYS A 296 36.40 -57.05 7.15
C LYS A 296 36.94 -58.48 7.22
N ASN A 297 38.09 -58.67 7.87
CA ASN A 297 38.47 -60.00 8.33
C ASN A 297 37.64 -60.36 9.55
N ILE A 298 36.81 -61.39 9.38
CA ILE A 298 36.18 -62.15 10.45
C ILE A 298 37.27 -63.08 10.99
N THR A 299 37.67 -62.91 12.25
CA THR A 299 38.33 -63.96 13.03
C THR A 299 37.45 -64.24 14.25
N LYS A 300 36.83 -65.43 14.26
CA LYS A 300 36.22 -66.01 15.45
C LYS A 300 36.80 -67.42 15.63
N LYS A 301 37.49 -67.57 16.77
CA LYS A 301 37.69 -68.78 17.60
C LYS A 301 38.59 -69.94 17.10
N ASP A 302 39.67 -70.24 17.84
CA ASP A 302 39.68 -71.31 18.88
C ASP A 302 41.07 -71.53 19.51
N LYS A 303 41.24 -71.12 20.78
CA LYS A 303 41.74 -71.90 21.92
C LYS A 303 41.80 -71.02 23.17
#